data_AF-G5IZQ4-F1
#
_entry.id   AF-G5IZQ4-F1
#
_cell.length_a   1.000
_cell.length_b   1.000
_cell.length_c   1.000
_cell.angle_alpha   90.00
_cell.angle_beta   90.00
_cell.angle_gamma   90.00
#
_symmetry.space_group_name_H-M   'P 1'
#
loop_
_entity.id
_entity.type
_entity.pdbx_description
1 polymer ?
#
loop_
_entity_poly.entity_id
_entity_poly.type
_entity_poly.pdbx_seq_one_letter_code
_entity_poly.pdbx_strand_id
1 'polypeptide(L)'
;MVWVTDRGILTSSNIKELVKPVEGLDYISGLTKASIRKLAEVEAIQLGLFDQVNLVEFESEDYPNERLIACRNPLIAAKNRTHF
;
A
#
# COMPACT_ATOMS: atom_id res chain seq x y z
N MET A 1 -1.21 -17.74 1.67
CA MET A 1 -0.05 -17.19 2.41
C MET A 1 0.38 -15.91 1.72
N VAL A 2 0.78 -14.86 2.44
CA VAL A 2 1.22 -13.59 1.82
C VAL A 2 2.64 -13.28 2.27
N TRP A 3 3.56 -13.04 1.33
CA TRP A 3 4.90 -12.55 1.62
C TRP A 3 4.96 -11.03 1.58
N VAL A 4 5.50 -10.41 2.62
CA VAL A 4 5.64 -8.95 2.71
C VAL A 4 7.12 -8.63 2.85
N THR A 5 7.71 -8.01 1.82
CA THR A 5 9.14 -7.63 1.85
C THR A 5 9.44 -6.49 0.86
N ASP A 6 10.59 -5.83 0.99
CA ASP A 6 10.98 -4.75 0.08
C ASP A 6 11.33 -5.25 -1.34
N ARG A 7 11.44 -4.31 -2.29
CA ARG A 7 11.65 -4.61 -3.71
C ARG A 7 13.07 -5.09 -4.04
N GLY A 8 14.03 -4.84 -3.16
CA GLY A 8 15.40 -5.36 -3.26
C GLY A 8 15.45 -6.87 -3.05
N ILE A 9 14.60 -7.40 -2.16
CA ILE A 9 14.46 -8.84 -1.91
C ILE A 9 13.50 -9.49 -2.93
N LEU A 10 12.30 -8.93 -3.11
CA LEU A 10 11.29 -9.43 -4.07
C LEU A 10 11.36 -8.68 -5.40
N THR A 11 12.46 -8.87 -6.12
CA THR A 11 12.65 -8.30 -7.46
C THR A 11 11.60 -8.82 -8.45
N SER A 12 11.41 -8.11 -9.57
CA SER A 12 10.45 -8.52 -10.59
C SER A 12 10.74 -9.90 -11.22
N SER A 13 12.01 -10.32 -11.27
CA SER A 13 12.40 -11.67 -11.70
C SER A 13 12.01 -12.70 -10.63
N ASN A 14 12.36 -12.45 -9.37
CA ASN A 14 12.04 -13.34 -8.25
C ASN A 14 10.53 -13.55 -8.09
N ILE A 15 9.71 -12.51 -8.28
CA ILE A 15 8.25 -12.66 -8.29
C ILE A 15 7.81 -13.69 -9.33
N LYS A 16 8.33 -13.60 -10.56
CA LYS A 16 7.93 -14.48 -11.67
C LYS A 16 8.39 -15.92 -11.46
N GLU A 17 9.57 -16.11 -10.89
CA GLU A 17 10.20 -17.42 -10.75
C GLU A 17 9.83 -18.13 -9.46
N LEU A 18 9.64 -17.40 -8.36
CA LEU A 18 9.50 -17.97 -7.02
C LEU A 18 8.10 -17.83 -6.44
N VAL A 19 7.35 -16.81 -6.84
CA VAL A 19 6.02 -16.53 -6.25
C VAL A 19 4.89 -16.98 -7.16
N LYS A 20 4.86 -16.50 -8.42
CA LYS A 20 3.79 -16.83 -9.37
C LYS A 20 3.56 -18.34 -9.61
N PRO A 21 4.57 -19.23 -9.58
CA PRO A 21 4.35 -20.66 -9.77
C PRO A 21 3.76 -21.37 -8.55
N VAL A 22 3.75 -20.75 -7.37
CA VAL A 22 3.29 -21.36 -6.12
C VAL A 22 1.82 -21.02 -5.91
N GLU A 23 0.95 -22.02 -5.98
CA GLU A 23 -0.48 -21.84 -5.76
C GLU A 23 -0.78 -21.41 -4.32
N GLY A 24 -1.63 -20.38 -4.16
CA GLY A 24 -2.01 -19.83 -2.85
C GLY A 24 -0.94 -18.96 -2.18
N LEU A 25 0.14 -18.60 -2.89
CA LEU A 25 1.14 -17.62 -2.43
C LEU A 25 0.97 -16.26 -3.11
N ASP A 26 0.57 -15.27 -2.30
CA ASP A 26 0.48 -13.86 -2.70
C ASP A 26 1.64 -13.05 -2.12
N TYR A 27 1.79 -11.79 -2.56
CA TYR A 27 2.87 -10.93 -2.09
C TYR A 27 2.50 -9.44 -2.04
N ILE A 28 3.14 -8.74 -1.11
CA ILE A 28 3.16 -7.28 -0.99
C ILE A 28 4.63 -6.85 -1.02
N SER A 29 4.96 -5.89 -1.89
CA SER A 29 6.31 -5.34 -1.95
C SER A 29 6.32 -3.86 -2.28
N GLY A 30 7.32 -3.14 -1.77
CA GLY A 30 7.52 -1.71 -2.03
C GLY A 30 7.74 -1.41 -3.52
N LEU A 31 7.55 -0.16 -3.94
CA LEU A 31 7.90 0.29 -5.29
C LEU A 31 9.27 0.98 -5.28
N THR A 32 10.01 0.86 -6.38
CA THR A 32 11.25 1.63 -6.55
C THR A 32 10.94 3.10 -6.82
N LYS A 33 11.89 4.00 -6.54
CA LYS A 33 11.79 5.43 -6.89
C LYS A 33 11.43 5.65 -8.37
N ALA A 34 12.02 4.86 -9.27
CA ALA A 34 11.75 4.94 -10.71
C ALA A 34 10.32 4.52 -11.06
N SER A 35 9.80 3.47 -10.41
CA SER A 35 8.42 3.01 -10.58
C SER A 35 7.42 4.04 -10.07
N ILE A 36 7.68 4.63 -8.89
CA ILE A 36 6.85 5.68 -8.30
C ILE A 36 6.78 6.89 -9.25
N ARG A 37 7.92 7.31 -9.81
CA ARG A 37 7.97 8.43 -10.76
C ARG A 37 7.12 8.18 -12.02
N LYS A 38 7.23 6.99 -12.63
CA LYS A 38 6.41 6.64 -13.81
C LYS A 38 4.92 6.65 -13.50
N LEU A 39 4.52 6.18 -12.32
CA LEU A 39 3.13 6.19 -11.88
C LEU A 39 2.62 7.60 -11.59
N ALA A 40 3.48 8.48 -11.08
CA ALA A 40 3.15 9.90 -10.90
C ALA A 40 2.92 10.60 -12.25
N GLU A 41 3.75 10.32 -13.25
CA GLU A 41 3.67 10.93 -14.59
C GLU A 41 2.37 10.58 -15.32
N VAL A 42 1.80 9.40 -15.07
CA VAL A 42 0.50 8.98 -15.63
C VAL A 42 -0.67 9.24 -14.69
N GLU A 43 -0.46 10.04 -13.63
CA GLU A 43 -1.47 10.40 -12.62
C GLU A 43 -2.15 9.18 -11.95
N ALA A 44 -1.49 8.02 -11.95
CA ALA A 44 -2.00 6.79 -11.34
C ALA A 44 -1.84 6.76 -9.82
N ILE A 45 -1.05 7.68 -9.25
CA ILE A 45 -0.91 7.86 -7.80
C ILE A 45 -1.34 9.27 -7.40
N GLN A 46 -2.12 9.35 -6.32
CA GLN A 46 -2.51 10.61 -5.71
C GLN A 46 -1.33 11.15 -4.90
N LEU A 47 -0.52 12.04 -5.48
CA LEU A 47 0.70 12.57 -4.86
C LEU A 47 0.46 13.20 -3.48
N GLY A 48 -0.69 13.87 -3.28
CA GLY A 48 -1.08 14.46 -2.00
C GLY A 48 -1.26 13.46 -0.84
N LEU A 49 -1.28 12.14 -1.10
CA LEU A 49 -1.23 11.11 -0.07
C LEU A 49 0.15 10.97 0.57
N PHE A 50 1.22 11.33 -0.15
CA PHE A 50 2.60 11.20 0.33
C PHE A 50 3.09 12.45 1.07
N ASP A 51 2.38 13.57 0.95
CA ASP A 51 2.71 14.85 1.60
C ASP A 51 2.26 14.92 3.06
N GLN A 52 1.56 13.89 3.56
CA GLN A 52 1.06 13.81 4.92
C GLN A 52 1.51 12.50 5.57
N VAL A 53 2.27 12.61 6.67
CA VAL A 53 2.77 11.46 7.43
C VAL A 53 1.83 11.24 8.61
N ASN A 54 0.94 10.24 8.56
CA ASN A 54 0.03 9.91 9.68
C ASN A 54 -0.60 8.50 9.49
N LEU A 55 0.18 7.44 9.74
CA LEU A 55 -0.39 6.12 10.01
C LEU A 55 -0.67 6.03 11.51
N VAL A 56 -1.90 5.69 11.88
CA VAL A 56 -2.26 5.41 13.28
C VAL A 56 -2.62 3.94 13.41
N GLU A 57 -2.03 3.30 14.41
CA GLU A 57 -2.40 1.95 14.83
C GLU A 57 -3.43 2.04 15.96
N PHE A 58 -4.45 1.19 15.92
CA PHE A 58 -5.50 1.18 16.94
C PHE A 58 -6.08 -0.23 17.11
N GLU A 59 -6.76 -0.43 18.23
CA GLU A 59 -7.45 -1.68 18.55
C GLU A 59 -8.96 -1.48 18.48
N SER A 60 -9.70 -2.56 18.24
CA SER A 60 -11.16 -2.56 18.20
C SER A 60 -11.68 -3.89 18.73
N GLU A 61 -12.69 -3.84 19.60
CA GLU A 61 -13.36 -5.04 20.12
C GLU A 61 -14.03 -5.85 19.00
N ASP A 62 -14.40 -5.21 17.89
CA ASP A 62 -14.95 -5.87 16.70
C ASP A 62 -13.89 -6.69 15.96
N TYR A 63 -12.59 -6.40 16.17
CA TYR A 63 -11.46 -7.05 15.51
C TYR A 63 -10.35 -7.44 16.50
N PRO A 64 -10.64 -8.34 17.47
CA PRO A 64 -9.81 -8.56 18.67
C PRO A 64 -8.45 -9.22 18.42
N ASN A 65 -8.10 -9.59 17.18
CA ASN A 65 -6.82 -10.21 16.84
C ASN A 65 -6.18 -9.60 15.58
N GLU A 66 -6.65 -8.44 15.15
CA GLU A 66 -6.15 -7.78 13.94
C GLU A 66 -5.35 -6.54 14.29
N ARG A 67 -4.28 -6.32 13.53
CA ARG A 67 -3.49 -5.09 13.61
C ARG A 67 -4.11 -4.04 12.69
N LEU A 68 -4.95 -3.19 13.24
CA LEU A 68 -5.62 -2.15 12.46
C LEU A 68 -4.71 -0.94 12.29
N ILE A 69 -4.51 -0.52 11.04
CA ILE A 69 -3.74 0.67 10.69
C ILE A 69 -4.61 1.55 9.81
N ALA A 70 -4.84 2.80 10.24
CA ALA A 70 -5.54 3.80 9.46
C ALA A 70 -4.56 4.86 8.92
N CYS A 71 -4.84 5.36 7.72
CA CYS A 71 -4.15 6.49 7.11
C CYS A 71 -5.16 7.60 6.83
N ARG A 72 -4.80 8.85 7.11
CA ARG A 72 -5.64 10.00 6.71
C ARG A 72 -5.46 10.29 5.23
N ASN A 73 -6.50 10.06 4.43
CA ASN A 73 -6.56 10.53 3.05
C ASN A 73 -7.15 11.96 2.99
N PRO A 74 -6.35 13.02 2.77
CA PRO A 74 -6.83 14.40 2.74
C PRO A 74 -7.82 14.67 1.59
N LEU A 75 -7.72 13.96 0.48
CA LEU A 75 -8.61 14.13 -0.68
C LEU A 75 -10.01 13.60 -0.37
N ILE A 76 -10.10 12.42 0.26
CA ILE A 76 -11.38 11.88 0.72
C ILE A 76 -11.97 12.77 1.84
N ALA A 77 -11.13 13.21 2.78
CA ALA A 77 -11.58 14.10 3.85
C ALA A 77 -12.16 15.43 3.30
N ALA A 78 -11.55 16.00 2.27
CA ALA A 78 -12.06 17.20 1.60
C ALA A 78 -13.37 16.93 0.84
N LYS A 79 -13.46 15.80 0.10
CA LYS A 79 -14.68 15.39 -0.59
C LYS A 79 -15.86 15.17 0.36
N ASN A 80 -15.60 14.62 1.54
CA ASN A 80 -16.66 14.38 2.53
C ASN A 80 -17.13 15.68 3.20
N ARG A 81 -16.33 16.75 3.22
CA ARG A 81 -16.74 18.06 3.76
C ARG A 81 -17.73 18.81 2.86
N THR A 82 -17.76 18.53 1.57
CA THR A 82 -18.66 19.22 0.61
C THR A 82 -20.03 18.56 0.48
N HIS A 83 -20.28 17.43 1.16
CA HIS A 83 -21.56 16.71 1.17
C HIS A 83 -22.38 16.95 2.45
N PHE A 84 -21.99 17.91 3.28
CA PHE A 84 -22.74 18.37 4.45
C PHE A 84 -23.26 19.79 4.22
#